data_AF-A0A7C4DUY2-F1
#
_entry.id   AF-A0A7C4DUY2-F1
#
_cell.length_a   1.000
_cell.length_b   1.000
_cell.length_c   1.000
_cell.angle_alpha   90.00
_cell.angle_beta   90.00
_cell.angle_gamma   90.00
#
_symmetry.space_group_name_H-M   'P 1'
#
loop_
_entity.id
_entity.type
_entity.pdbx_description
1 polymer ?
#
loop_
_entity_poly.entity_id
_entity_poly.type
_entity_poly.pdbx_seq_one_letter_code
_entity_poly.pdbx_strand_id
1 'polypeptide(L)'
;MSDDKVDVKEILKRLDDLTRVLKIIADDLAEITKALKRYVSSYDGDKSASQALKTSSIDDIQKVFPQDLLGLLLFEVTDDYIIIKPKQYLGPENFARIASIVRDHFGGEYVSHGKNSHFRISRKRS
;
A
#
# COMPACT_ATOMS: atom_id res chain seq x y z
N MET A 1 7.21 55.53 -1.05
CA MET A 1 7.28 54.10 -1.44
C MET A 1 6.93 53.30 -0.19
N SER A 2 5.65 53.00 0.01
CA SER A 2 5.15 52.45 1.29
C SER A 2 4.01 51.46 1.02
N ASP A 3 4.27 50.47 0.16
CA ASP A 3 3.30 49.45 -0.25
C ASP A 3 3.52 48.07 0.43
N ASP A 4 4.41 47.97 1.42
CA ASP A 4 4.77 46.70 2.06
C ASP A 4 4.17 46.49 3.46
N LYS A 5 2.97 47.03 3.70
CA LYS A 5 2.13 46.57 4.81
C LYS A 5 0.85 45.99 4.26
N VAL A 6 0.98 44.84 3.61
CA VAL A 6 -0.14 43.90 3.57
C VAL A 6 -0.57 43.69 5.02
N ASP A 7 -1.77 44.15 5.35
CA ASP A 7 -2.27 44.14 6.73
C ASP A 7 -2.22 42.70 7.26
N VAL A 8 -1.47 42.47 8.32
CA VAL A 8 -1.31 41.14 8.94
C VAL A 8 -2.69 40.53 9.23
N LYS A 9 -3.70 41.36 9.52
CA LYS A 9 -5.09 40.92 9.69
C LYS A 9 -5.70 40.30 8.44
N GLU A 10 -5.38 40.83 7.26
CA GLU A 10 -5.83 40.31 5.98
C GLU A 10 -5.15 38.97 5.66
N ILE A 11 -3.86 38.82 6.01
CA ILE A 11 -3.14 37.55 5.85
C ILE A 11 -3.73 36.49 6.78
N LEU A 12 -3.99 36.84 8.05
CA LEU A 12 -4.62 35.92 9.00
C LEU A 12 -6.00 35.48 8.53
N LYS A 13 -6.82 36.42 8.02
CA LYS A 13 -8.13 36.10 7.45
C LYS A 13 -8.03 35.13 6.27
N ARG A 14 -7.08 35.35 5.35
CA ARG A 14 -6.84 34.45 4.22
C ARG A 14 -6.37 33.06 4.65
N LEU A 15 -5.55 32.97 5.71
CA LEU A 15 -5.12 31.70 6.28
C LEU A 15 -6.28 30.92 6.92
N ASP A 16 -7.18 31.61 7.62
CA ASP A 16 -8.38 31.00 8.19
C ASP A 16 -9.32 30.48 7.09
N ASP A 17 -9.53 31.29 6.03
CA ASP A 17 -10.33 30.91 4.87
C ASP A 17 -9.74 29.68 4.15
N LEU A 18 -8.42 29.66 3.91
CA LEU A 18 -7.72 28.50 3.34
C LEU A 18 -7.86 27.26 4.22
N THR A 19 -7.70 27.42 5.54
CA THR A 19 -7.86 26.33 6.50
C THR A 19 -9.26 25.74 6.45
N ARG A 20 -10.28 26.60 6.29
CA ARG A 20 -11.68 26.16 6.16
C ARG A 20 -11.91 25.37 4.87
N VAL A 21 -11.38 25.84 3.74
CA VAL A 21 -11.50 25.13 2.46
C VAL A 21 -10.81 23.77 2.52
N LEU A 22 -9.61 23.69 3.10
CA LEU A 22 -8.89 22.43 3.27
C LEU A 22 -9.66 21.41 4.13
N LYS A 23 -10.36 21.87 5.17
CA LYS A 23 -11.23 20.99 5.98
C LYS A 23 -12.40 20.43 5.16
N ILE A 24 -13.06 21.26 4.37
CA ILE A 24 -14.16 20.80 3.50
C ILE A 24 -13.66 19.73 2.53
N ILE A 25 -12.53 19.97 1.87
CA ILE A 25 -11.93 19.00 0.95
C ILE A 25 -11.55 17.70 1.68
N ALA A 26 -11.01 17.79 2.90
CA ALA A 26 -10.66 16.62 3.70
C ALA A 26 -11.89 15.78 4.06
N ASP A 27 -13.00 16.43 4.41
CA ASP A 27 -14.27 15.78 4.72
C ASP A 27 -14.88 15.11 3.47
N ASP A 28 -14.87 15.80 2.33
CA ASP A 28 -15.35 15.26 1.05
C ASP A 28 -14.53 14.02 0.62
N LEU A 29 -13.20 14.10 0.74
CA LEU A 29 -12.32 12.95 0.46
C LEU A 29 -12.57 11.77 1.41
N ALA A 30 -12.88 12.05 2.67
CA ALA A 30 -13.25 11.03 3.65
C ALA A 30 -14.59 10.36 3.28
N GLU A 31 -15.56 11.12 2.75
CA GLU A 31 -16.83 10.58 2.25
C GLU A 31 -16.63 9.70 1.01
N ILE A 32 -15.83 10.17 0.04
CA ILE A 32 -15.47 9.37 -1.15
C ILE A 32 -14.76 8.08 -0.75
N THR A 33 -13.85 8.13 0.24
CA THR A 33 -13.17 6.94 0.78
C THR A 33 -14.16 5.94 1.38
N LYS A 34 -15.19 6.40 2.11
CA LYS A 34 -16.23 5.54 2.66
C LYS A 34 -17.10 4.94 1.55
N ALA A 35 -17.45 5.72 0.54
CA ALA A 35 -18.22 5.25 -0.61
C ALA A 35 -17.44 4.18 -1.40
N LEU A 36 -16.14 4.38 -1.63
CA LEU A 36 -15.23 3.41 -2.25
C LEU A 36 -15.11 2.15 -1.40
N LYS A 37 -14.89 2.26 -0.08
CA LYS A 37 -14.86 1.09 0.81
C LYS A 37 -16.17 0.30 0.73
N ARG A 38 -17.31 0.99 0.74
CA ARG A 38 -18.62 0.36 0.60
C ARG A 38 -18.79 -0.29 -0.77
N TYR A 39 -18.32 0.33 -1.84
CA TYR A 39 -18.33 -0.24 -3.18
C TYR A 39 -17.46 -1.50 -3.27
N VAL A 40 -16.25 -1.47 -2.71
CA VAL A 40 -15.36 -2.65 -2.60
C VAL A 40 -16.05 -3.75 -1.78
N SER A 41 -16.63 -3.42 -0.62
CA SER A 41 -17.41 -4.38 0.19
C SER A 41 -18.66 -4.90 -0.52
N SER A 42 -19.23 -4.15 -1.46
CA SER A 42 -20.36 -4.58 -2.30
C SER A 42 -19.91 -5.46 -3.46
N TYR A 43 -18.69 -5.23 -3.98
CA TYR A 43 -18.01 -6.08 -4.97
C TYR A 43 -17.51 -7.40 -4.35
N ASP A 44 -17.27 -7.42 -3.03
CA ASP A 44 -16.94 -8.60 -2.23
C ASP A 44 -18.16 -9.47 -1.85
N GLY A 45 -19.37 -9.08 -2.28
CA GLY A 45 -20.60 -9.84 -2.07
C GLY A 45 -20.62 -11.25 -2.68
N ASP A 46 -19.63 -11.59 -3.51
CA ASP A 46 -19.47 -12.92 -4.12
C ASP A 46 -18.12 -13.60 -3.79
N LYS A 47 -17.29 -13.02 -2.90
CA LYS A 47 -15.96 -13.57 -2.54
C LYS A 47 -15.66 -13.61 -1.03
N SER A 48 -16.63 -13.25 -0.19
CA SER A 48 -16.46 -13.11 1.27
C SER A 48 -16.02 -14.39 2.01
N ALA A 49 -16.35 -15.59 1.53
CA ALA A 49 -15.88 -16.84 2.16
C ALA A 49 -14.39 -17.15 1.90
N SER A 50 -13.76 -16.51 0.91
CA SER A 50 -12.38 -16.81 0.51
C SER A 50 -11.35 -15.78 0.97
N GLN A 51 -11.76 -14.60 1.48
CA GLN A 51 -10.83 -13.55 1.92
C GLN A 51 -10.32 -13.69 3.37
N ALA A 52 -11.10 -14.28 4.28
CA ALA A 52 -10.64 -14.52 5.66
C ALA A 52 -9.48 -15.53 5.75
N LEU A 53 -9.34 -16.40 4.73
CA LEU A 53 -8.21 -17.31 4.53
C LEU A 53 -7.08 -16.71 3.67
N LYS A 54 -7.33 -15.60 2.96
CA LYS A 54 -6.35 -14.92 2.09
C LYS A 54 -5.56 -13.84 2.85
N THR A 55 -6.19 -13.14 3.80
CA THR A 55 -5.51 -12.15 4.65
C THR A 55 -4.53 -12.80 5.63
N SER A 56 -4.89 -13.95 6.22
CA SER A 56 -4.00 -14.69 7.11
C SER A 56 -2.66 -15.05 6.44
N SER A 57 -2.67 -15.47 5.17
CA SER A 57 -1.42 -15.75 4.45
C SER A 57 -0.56 -14.52 4.15
N ILE A 58 -1.16 -13.34 3.93
CA ILE A 58 -0.38 -12.11 3.73
C ILE A 58 0.18 -11.63 5.07
N ASP A 59 -0.64 -11.59 6.12
CA ASP A 59 -0.22 -11.17 7.46
C ASP A 59 0.92 -12.05 8.00
N ASP A 60 0.86 -13.35 7.78
CA ASP A 60 1.92 -14.28 8.19
C ASP A 60 3.22 -14.05 7.40
N ILE A 61 3.11 -13.71 6.11
CA ILE A 61 4.27 -13.30 5.32
C ILE A 61 4.84 -11.99 5.87
N GLN A 62 3.99 -10.97 6.07
CA GLN A 62 4.41 -9.65 6.49
C GLN A 62 5.11 -9.65 7.86
N LYS A 63 4.72 -10.53 8.79
CA LYS A 63 5.39 -10.68 10.10
C LYS A 63 6.85 -11.13 10.00
N VAL A 64 7.21 -11.86 8.95
CA VAL A 64 8.59 -12.32 8.72
C VAL A 64 9.44 -11.24 8.06
N PHE A 65 8.82 -10.31 7.33
CA PHE A 65 9.53 -9.20 6.71
C PHE A 65 9.77 -8.07 7.72
N PRO A 66 10.99 -7.52 7.80
CA PRO A 66 11.23 -6.31 8.56
C PRO A 66 10.52 -5.10 7.90
N GLN A 67 10.10 -4.14 8.73
CA GLN A 67 9.19 -3.04 8.30
C GLN A 67 9.77 -2.13 7.22
N ASP A 68 11.09 -1.98 7.19
CA ASP A 68 11.84 -1.23 6.17
C ASP A 68 11.65 -1.84 4.77
N LEU A 69 11.58 -3.17 4.66
CA LEU A 69 11.38 -3.87 3.39
C LEU A 69 9.91 -3.92 2.98
N LEU A 70 8.98 -3.96 3.94
CA LEU A 70 7.53 -3.98 3.66
C LEU A 70 7.06 -2.75 2.88
N GLY A 71 7.59 -1.57 3.20
CA GLY A 71 7.25 -0.33 2.50
C GLY A 71 7.61 -0.36 1.01
N LEU A 72 8.63 -1.14 0.65
CA LEU A 72 9.18 -1.26 -0.70
C LEU A 72 8.46 -2.29 -1.57
N LEU A 73 7.58 -3.10 -0.96
CA LEU A 73 6.94 -4.25 -1.57
C LEU A 73 5.42 -4.06 -1.66
N LEU A 74 4.84 -4.68 -2.69
CA LEU A 74 3.41 -4.82 -2.88
C LEU A 74 3.09 -6.31 -2.89
N PHE A 75 2.17 -6.74 -2.03
CA PHE A 75 1.77 -8.14 -1.90
C PHE A 75 0.40 -8.32 -2.56
N GLU A 76 0.33 -9.22 -3.53
CA GLU A 76 -0.90 -9.61 -4.22
C GLU A 76 -1.13 -11.11 -4.02
N VAL A 77 -2.36 -11.51 -3.70
CA VAL A 77 -2.72 -12.92 -3.57
C VAL A 77 -3.53 -13.34 -4.78
N THR A 78 -2.98 -14.31 -5.50
CA THR A 78 -3.66 -15.04 -6.57
C THR A 78 -4.17 -16.37 -6.02
N ASP A 79 -4.94 -17.11 -6.82
CA ASP A 79 -5.54 -18.38 -6.41
C ASP A 79 -4.47 -19.39 -5.95
N ASP A 80 -3.38 -19.55 -6.71
CA ASP A 80 -2.31 -20.52 -6.40
C ASP A 80 -1.03 -19.91 -5.80
N TYR A 81 -0.79 -18.62 -6.02
CA TYR A 81 0.47 -17.95 -5.68
C TYR A 81 0.26 -16.64 -4.95
N ILE A 82 1.20 -16.29 -4.08
CA ILE A 82 1.33 -14.96 -3.48
C ILE A 82 2.45 -14.25 -4.24
N ILE A 83 2.09 -13.18 -4.94
CA ILE A 83 3.00 -12.39 -5.77
C ILE A 83 3.48 -11.21 -4.94
N ILE A 84 4.79 -10.99 -4.89
CA ILE A 84 5.42 -9.87 -4.22
C ILE A 84 6.14 -9.02 -5.27
N LYS A 85 5.62 -7.83 -5.52
CA LYS A 85 6.15 -6.90 -6.52
C LYS A 85 6.98 -5.80 -5.86
N PRO A 86 8.21 -5.53 -6.33
CA PRO A 86 8.96 -4.34 -5.92
C PRO A 86 8.27 -3.07 -6.43
N LYS A 87 8.04 -2.09 -5.56
CA LYS A 87 7.52 -0.77 -5.95
C LYS A 87 8.60 0.12 -6.57
N GLN A 88 9.85 -0.15 -6.23
CA GLN A 88 11.02 0.58 -6.70
C GLN A 88 12.21 -0.37 -6.85
N TYR A 89 13.31 0.13 -7.41
CA TYR A 89 14.56 -0.60 -7.42
C TYR A 89 15.04 -0.85 -5.98
N LEU A 90 15.15 -2.12 -5.60
CA LEU A 90 15.52 -2.54 -4.24
C LEU A 90 17.03 -2.41 -4.00
N GLY A 91 17.85 -2.45 -5.05
CA GLY A 91 19.30 -2.59 -4.91
C GLY A 91 19.73 -4.02 -4.52
N PRO A 92 21.02 -4.35 -4.68
CA PRO A 92 21.51 -5.71 -4.48
C PRO A 92 21.35 -6.21 -3.04
N GLU A 93 21.47 -5.32 -2.04
CA GLU A 93 21.36 -5.68 -0.63
C GLU A 93 19.91 -6.02 -0.23
N ASN A 94 18.95 -5.12 -0.46
CA ASN A 94 17.55 -5.39 -0.12
C ASN A 94 16.99 -6.53 -0.95
N PHE A 95 17.38 -6.62 -2.23
CA PHE A 95 17.00 -7.75 -3.07
C PHE A 95 17.47 -9.08 -2.49
N ALA A 96 18.74 -9.17 -2.07
CA ALA A 96 19.28 -10.38 -1.47
C ALA A 96 18.54 -10.75 -0.18
N ARG A 97 18.28 -9.77 0.71
CA ARG A 97 17.51 -9.99 1.94
C ARG A 97 16.11 -10.51 1.65
N ILE A 98 15.38 -9.87 0.74
CA ILE A 98 14.02 -10.27 0.35
C ILE A 98 14.05 -11.67 -0.28
N ALA A 99 15.00 -11.93 -1.18
CA ALA A 99 15.13 -13.22 -1.84
C ALA A 99 15.42 -14.36 -0.85
N SER A 100 16.28 -14.11 0.15
CA SER A 100 16.53 -15.07 1.24
C SER A 100 15.26 -15.33 2.05
N ILE A 101 14.54 -14.29 2.49
CA ILE A 101 13.29 -14.48 3.24
C ILE A 101 12.27 -15.30 2.45
N VAL A 102 12.04 -14.93 1.19
CA VAL A 102 11.07 -15.62 0.32
C VAL A 102 11.45 -17.09 0.12
N ARG A 103 12.73 -17.38 -0.09
CA ARG A 103 13.21 -18.73 -0.37
C ARG A 103 13.28 -19.60 0.87
N ASP A 104 13.85 -19.07 1.96
CA ASP A 104 14.19 -19.83 3.15
C ASP A 104 12.97 -20.05 4.05
N HIS A 105 12.08 -19.04 4.16
CA HIS A 105 10.89 -19.16 5.02
C HIS A 105 9.66 -19.68 4.28
N PHE A 106 9.52 -19.37 2.99
CA PHE A 106 8.29 -19.64 2.24
C PHE A 106 8.49 -20.54 1.01
N GLY A 107 9.72 -20.97 0.71
CA GLY A 107 10.00 -21.79 -0.47
C GLY A 107 9.64 -21.12 -1.79
N GLY A 108 9.55 -19.79 -1.80
CA GLY A 108 9.20 -19.01 -2.99
C GLY A 108 10.38 -18.82 -3.94
N GLU A 109 10.07 -18.31 -5.12
CA GLU A 109 11.03 -18.10 -6.19
C GLU A 109 10.91 -16.69 -6.79
N TYR A 110 12.02 -16.22 -7.34
CA TYR A 110 12.06 -14.95 -8.07
C TYR A 110 11.84 -15.18 -9.55
N VAL A 111 10.91 -14.42 -10.12
CA VAL A 111 10.57 -14.46 -11.53
C VAL A 111 11.01 -13.17 -12.20
N SER A 112 12.05 -13.24 -13.02
CA SER A 112 12.56 -12.10 -13.77
C SER A 112 11.71 -11.86 -15.03
N HIS A 113 10.97 -10.76 -15.06
CA HIS A 113 10.15 -10.32 -16.20
C HIS A 113 10.42 -8.85 -16.55
N GLY A 114 11.67 -8.39 -16.36
CA GLY A 114 12.04 -7.00 -16.58
C GLY A 114 11.22 -6.05 -15.68
N LYS A 115 10.34 -5.26 -16.29
CA LYS A 115 9.43 -4.34 -15.56
C LYS A 115 8.41 -5.04 -14.67
N ASN A 116 8.08 -6.29 -14.97
CA ASN A 116 7.13 -7.09 -14.19
C ASN A 116 7.84 -8.11 -13.29
N SER A 117 9.11 -7.88 -12.95
CA SER A 117 9.83 -8.81 -12.09
C SER A 117 9.18 -8.87 -10.71
N HIS A 118 8.95 -10.08 -10.22
CA HIS A 118 8.23 -10.31 -8.98
C HIS A 118 8.74 -11.58 -8.30
N PHE A 119 8.58 -11.64 -6.99
CA PHE A 119 8.69 -12.90 -6.26
C PHE A 119 7.34 -13.58 -6.25
N ARG A 120 7.31 -14.91 -6.25
CA ARG A 120 6.10 -15.69 -6.07
C ARG A 120 6.31 -16.75 -5.00
N ILE A 121 5.31 -16.93 -4.16
CA ILE A 121 5.26 -17.96 -3.12
C ILE A 121 4.09 -18.87 -3.44
N SER A 122 4.33 -20.18 -3.48
CA SER A 122 3.25 -21.16 -3.67
C SER A 122 2.38 -21.24 -2.42
N ARG A 123 1.05 -21.18 -2.60
CA ARG A 123 0.10 -21.36 -1.49
C ARG A 123 -0.19 -22.83 -1.19
N LYS A 124 0.27 -23.75 -2.04
CA LYS A 124 0.18 -25.18 -1.74
C LYS A 124 1.08 -25.48 -0.55
N ARG A 125 0.47 -25.71 0.62
CA ARG A 125 1.10 -26.49 1.68
C ARG A 125 1.38 -27.87 1.08
N SER A 126 2.67 -28.20 0.96
CA SER A 126 3.06 -29.61 0.89
C SER A 126 3.09 -30.20 2.29
#